data_AF-R6Y196-F1
#
_entry.id   AF-R6Y196-F1
#
_cell.length_a   1.000
_cell.length_b   1.000
_cell.length_c   1.000
_cell.angle_alpha   90.00
_cell.angle_beta   90.00
_cell.angle_gamma   90.00
#
_symmetry.space_group_name_H-M   'P 1'
#
loop_
_entity.id
_entity.type
_entity.pdbx_description
1 polymer ?
#
loop_
_entity_poly.entity_id
_entity_poly.type
_entity_poly.pdbx_seq_one_letter_code
_entity_poly.pdbx_strand_id
1 'polypeptide(L)'
;MLDLYEAVKNCKLGAFLRTFENRIIITTLIFFKNYDESVALYIEPTDEENTYIISDCHSVTDYWETMYINPDDFKEQISKIGISFEDRCFNSKIYATNEQDLHSSIWRFIEKLFLLANIELLK
;
A
#
# COMPACT_ATOMS: atom_id res chain seq x y z
N MET A 1 7.93 -19.00 10.98
CA MET A 1 7.09 -18.27 10.01
C MET A 1 6.27 -17.27 10.81
N LEU A 2 6.33 -15.99 10.44
CA LEU A 2 5.56 -14.92 11.08
C LEU A 2 4.07 -15.22 10.97
N ASP A 3 3.31 -15.09 12.06
CA ASP A 3 1.85 -15.08 11.98
C ASP A 3 1.43 -13.74 11.37
N LEU A 4 1.21 -13.73 10.05
CA LEU A 4 0.94 -12.52 9.30
C LEU A 4 -0.33 -11.82 9.81
N TYR A 5 -1.37 -12.57 10.17
CA TYR A 5 -2.63 -11.99 10.64
C TYR A 5 -2.43 -11.25 11.96
N GLU A 6 -1.84 -11.91 12.95
CA GLU A 6 -1.60 -11.27 14.25
C GLU A 6 -0.60 -10.10 14.12
N ALA A 7 0.44 -10.24 13.28
CA ALA A 7 1.39 -9.17 13.04
C ALA A 7 0.72 -7.92 12.42
N VAL A 8 -0.11 -8.08 11.38
CA VAL A 8 -0.82 -6.95 10.75
C VAL A 8 -1.83 -6.32 11.72
N LYS A 9 -2.58 -7.14 12.46
CA LYS A 9 -3.52 -6.68 13.49
C LYS A 9 -2.82 -5.84 14.57
N ASN A 10 -1.62 -6.23 14.99
CA ASN A 10 -0.83 -5.50 15.97
C ASN A 10 -0.29 -4.15 15.45
N CYS A 11 -0.26 -3.95 14.12
CA CYS A 11 0.14 -2.68 13.51
C CYS A 11 -0.87 -1.55 13.78
N LYS A 12 -2.11 -1.88 14.18
CA LYS A 12 -3.18 -0.92 14.56
C LYS A 12 -3.47 0.14 13.50
N LEU A 13 -3.31 -0.22 12.23
CA LEU A 13 -3.58 0.66 11.07
C LEU A 13 -5.07 0.75 10.71
N GLY A 14 -5.82 -0.33 10.97
CA GLY A 14 -7.13 -0.57 10.40
C GLY A 14 -8.30 -0.11 11.26
N ALA A 15 -9.34 0.43 10.61
CA ALA A 15 -10.70 0.43 11.12
C ALA A 15 -11.33 -0.97 11.01
N PHE A 16 -10.95 -1.70 9.95
CA PHE A 16 -11.41 -3.05 9.66
C PHE A 16 -10.27 -3.90 9.10
N LEU A 17 -10.28 -5.18 9.50
CA LEU A 17 -9.30 -6.18 9.10
C LEU A 17 -10.06 -7.45 8.72
N ARG A 18 -9.78 -8.02 7.55
CA ARG A 18 -10.39 -9.27 7.10
C ARG A 18 -9.39 -10.14 6.38
N THR A 19 -9.52 -11.45 6.57
CA THR A 19 -8.84 -12.43 5.74
C THR A 19 -9.73 -12.87 4.58
N PHE A 20 -9.15 -12.97 3.39
CA PHE A 20 -9.77 -13.54 2.21
C PHE A 20 -8.71 -14.35 1.46
N GLU A 21 -8.94 -15.65 1.34
CA GLU A 21 -7.92 -16.60 0.85
C GLU A 21 -6.62 -16.48 1.68
N ASN A 22 -5.48 -16.24 1.04
CA ASN A 22 -4.18 -16.01 1.68
C ASN A 22 -3.90 -14.52 1.96
N ARG A 23 -4.87 -13.62 1.72
CA ARG A 23 -4.69 -12.17 1.82
C ARG A 23 -5.29 -11.61 3.09
N ILE A 24 -4.63 -10.61 3.64
CA ILE A 24 -5.19 -9.74 4.68
C ILE A 24 -5.55 -8.42 4.02
N ILE A 25 -6.83 -8.09 4.07
CA ILE A 25 -7.37 -6.82 3.58
C ILE A 25 -7.53 -5.89 4.79
N ILE A 26 -7.04 -4.67 4.64
CA ILE A 26 -7.00 -3.64 5.66
C ILE A 26 -7.71 -2.40 5.11
N THR A 27 -8.79 -1.98 5.77
CA THR A 27 -9.32 -0.62 5.59
C THR A 27 -8.70 0.24 6.68
N THR A 28 -7.83 1.19 6.30
CA THR A 28 -7.09 2.00 7.27
C THR A 28 -7.93 3.13 7.85
N LEU A 29 -7.40 3.81 8.88
CA LEU A 29 -7.90 5.11 9.35
C LEU A 29 -7.17 6.30 8.70
N ILE A 30 -6.48 6.06 7.59
CA ILE A 30 -5.61 7.02 6.93
C ILE A 30 -6.30 7.50 5.66
N PHE A 31 -6.33 8.81 5.44
CA PHE A 31 -7.06 9.44 4.34
C PHE A 31 -6.12 10.33 3.51
N PHE A 32 -6.35 10.36 2.20
CA PHE A 32 -5.77 11.40 1.36
C PHE A 32 -6.53 12.72 1.56
N LYS A 33 -5.87 13.83 1.24
CA LYS A 33 -6.42 15.17 1.45
C LYS A 33 -7.65 15.36 0.56
N ASN A 34 -8.76 15.77 1.15
CA ASN A 34 -10.04 16.01 0.45
C ASN A 34 -10.62 14.75 -0.23
N TYR A 35 -10.24 13.55 0.21
CA TYR A 35 -10.82 12.28 -0.24
C TYR A 35 -11.57 11.63 0.92
N ASP A 36 -12.80 11.19 0.66
CA ASP A 36 -13.70 10.63 1.68
C ASP A 36 -13.54 9.12 1.87
N GLU A 37 -12.76 8.46 1.03
CA GLU A 37 -12.36 7.06 1.20
C GLU A 37 -10.98 6.95 1.85
N SER A 38 -10.86 6.04 2.81
CA SER A 38 -9.58 5.73 3.45
C SER A 38 -8.69 4.92 2.51
N VAL A 39 -7.38 4.99 2.72
CA VAL A 39 -6.42 4.07 2.07
C VAL A 39 -6.78 2.64 2.43
N ALA A 40 -7.05 1.83 1.41
CA ALA A 40 -7.19 0.39 1.51
C ALA A 40 -5.84 -0.27 1.20
N LEU A 41 -5.54 -1.37 1.87
CA LEU A 41 -4.35 -2.17 1.62
C LEU A 41 -4.73 -3.64 1.57
N TYR A 42 -3.99 -4.44 0.80
CA TYR A 42 -3.90 -5.86 1.06
C TYR A 42 -2.45 -6.29 1.23
N ILE A 43 -2.24 -7.34 2.03
CA ILE A 43 -0.95 -7.99 2.21
C ILE A 43 -1.14 -9.49 2.01
N GLU A 44 -0.33 -10.11 1.17
CA GLU A 44 -0.37 -11.55 0.89
C GLU A 44 1.03 -12.17 0.92
N PRO A 45 1.18 -13.42 1.39
CA PRO A 45 2.44 -14.14 1.34
C PRO A 45 2.79 -14.52 -0.11
N THR A 46 4.09 -14.60 -0.38
CA THR A 46 4.62 -15.17 -1.62
C THR A 46 5.17 -16.57 -1.38
N ASP A 47 5.57 -17.26 -2.45
CA ASP A 47 6.28 -18.55 -2.35
C ASP A 47 7.70 -18.41 -1.76
N GLU A 48 8.23 -17.19 -1.69
CA GLU A 48 9.54 -16.91 -1.08
C GLU A 48 9.41 -16.74 0.44
N GLU A 49 10.38 -17.30 1.18
CA GLU A 49 10.38 -17.25 2.63
C GLU A 49 10.40 -15.80 3.14
N ASN A 50 9.58 -15.53 4.17
CA ASN A 50 9.49 -14.22 4.85
C ASN A 50 9.18 -13.05 3.91
N THR A 51 8.57 -13.35 2.77
CA THR A 51 8.34 -12.40 1.70
C THR A 51 6.85 -12.26 1.39
N TYR A 52 6.42 -11.02 1.22
CA TYR A 52 5.02 -10.64 1.06
C TYR A 52 4.87 -9.63 -0.07
N ILE A 53 3.68 -9.56 -0.67
CA ILE A 53 3.28 -8.43 -1.51
C ILE A 53 2.33 -7.55 -0.70
N ILE A 54 2.57 -6.24 -0.75
CA ILE A 54 1.62 -5.22 -0.31
C ILE A 54 1.10 -4.46 -1.54
N SER A 55 -0.19 -4.13 -1.54
CA SER A 55 -0.84 -3.35 -2.59
C SER A 55 -1.75 -2.29 -1.97
N ASP A 56 -1.94 -1.18 -2.70
CA ASP A 56 -2.80 -0.08 -2.32
C ASP A 56 -4.28 -0.28 -2.68
N CYS A 57 -4.66 -1.42 -3.27
CA CYS A 57 -6.04 -1.71 -3.65
C CYS A 57 -6.69 -0.58 -4.48
N HIS A 58 -5.95 0.05 -5.41
CA HIS A 58 -6.39 1.20 -6.22
C HIS A 58 -6.55 2.53 -5.48
N SER A 59 -6.24 2.60 -4.18
CA SER A 59 -6.47 3.81 -3.36
C SER A 59 -5.88 5.08 -3.99
N VAL A 60 -4.65 5.02 -4.51
CA VAL A 60 -4.02 6.18 -5.14
C VAL A 60 -4.63 6.49 -6.49
N THR A 61 -4.94 5.47 -7.31
CA THR A 61 -5.52 5.72 -8.63
C THR A 61 -6.92 6.29 -8.56
N ASP A 62 -7.72 5.84 -7.59
CA ASP A 62 -9.10 6.32 -7.40
C ASP A 62 -9.05 7.77 -6.90
N TYR A 63 -8.14 8.07 -5.97
CA TYR A 63 -7.85 9.45 -5.58
C TYR A 63 -7.40 10.33 -6.75
N TRP A 64 -6.49 9.84 -7.60
CA TRP A 64 -6.04 10.56 -8.80
C TRP A 64 -7.17 10.81 -9.80
N GLU A 65 -8.12 9.88 -9.96
CA GLU A 65 -9.31 10.10 -10.79
C GLU A 65 -10.12 11.32 -10.31
N THR A 66 -10.29 11.48 -9.00
CA THR A 66 -10.98 12.67 -8.44
C THR A 66 -10.25 13.99 -8.69
N MET A 67 -8.93 13.91 -8.89
CA MET A 67 -8.05 15.05 -9.13
C MET A 67 -7.72 15.25 -10.62
N TYR A 68 -8.31 14.45 -11.52
CA TYR A 68 -8.04 14.45 -12.97
C TYR A 68 -6.56 14.23 -13.32
N ILE A 69 -5.85 13.42 -12.52
CA ILE A 69 -4.45 13.08 -12.74
C ILE A 69 -4.38 11.79 -13.57
N ASN A 70 -3.70 11.85 -14.72
CA ASN A 70 -3.41 10.67 -15.52
C ASN A 70 -2.06 10.05 -15.11
N PRO A 71 -2.00 8.79 -14.64
CA PRO A 71 -0.74 8.10 -14.32
C PRO A 71 0.30 8.16 -15.44
N ASP A 72 -0.12 8.17 -16.70
CA ASP A 72 0.78 8.16 -17.85
C ASP A 72 1.67 9.41 -17.94
N ASP A 73 1.23 10.54 -17.36
CA ASP A 73 1.97 11.81 -17.33
C ASP A 73 3.11 11.81 -16.30
N PHE A 74 3.17 10.80 -15.42
CA PHE A 74 4.07 10.75 -14.27
C PHE A 74 4.95 9.50 -14.21
N LYS A 75 5.09 8.78 -15.33
CA LYS A 75 5.86 7.51 -15.40
C LYS A 75 7.27 7.64 -14.82
N GLU A 76 7.97 8.73 -15.11
CA GLU A 76 9.32 8.96 -14.61
C GLU A 76 9.34 9.14 -13.09
N GLN A 77 8.43 9.95 -12.55
CA GLN A 77 8.32 10.22 -11.11
C GLN A 77 7.92 8.95 -10.35
N ILE A 78 6.94 8.19 -10.88
CA ILE A 78 6.53 6.89 -10.33
C ILE A 78 7.73 5.95 -10.23
N SER A 79 8.54 5.85 -11.29
CA SER A 79 9.72 4.98 -11.31
C SER A 79 10.76 5.32 -10.23
N LYS A 80 10.86 6.60 -9.84
CA LYS A 80 11.80 7.07 -8.80
C LYS A 80 11.35 6.74 -7.38
N ILE A 81 10.06 6.48 -7.15
CA ILE A 81 9.51 6.16 -5.83
C ILE A 81 9.83 4.71 -5.42
N GLY A 82 10.22 3.85 -6.37
CA GLY A 82 10.61 2.47 -6.09
C GLY A 82 9.44 1.63 -5.62
N ILE A 83 8.29 1.78 -6.30
CA ILE A 83 7.06 1.01 -6.13
C ILE A 83 6.58 0.63 -7.54
N SER A 84 6.05 -0.57 -7.70
CA SER A 84 5.56 -1.06 -8.99
C SER A 84 4.16 -0.54 -9.26
N PHE A 85 3.84 -0.29 -10.53
CA PHE A 85 2.49 0.06 -10.97
C PHE A 85 2.02 -0.96 -12.01
N GLU A 86 1.02 -1.76 -11.64
CA GLU A 86 0.48 -2.86 -12.45
C GLU A 86 -1.02 -2.98 -12.21
N ASP A 87 -1.80 -3.21 -13.27
CA ASP A 87 -3.26 -3.34 -13.20
C ASP A 87 -3.96 -2.24 -12.39
N ARG A 88 -3.51 -0.99 -12.55
CA ARG A 88 -3.97 0.18 -11.79
C ARG A 88 -3.78 0.09 -10.28
N CYS A 89 -2.91 -0.77 -9.78
CA CYS A 89 -2.51 -0.84 -8.38
C CYS A 89 -1.05 -0.44 -8.23
N PHE A 90 -0.73 0.23 -7.14
CA PHE A 90 0.63 0.35 -6.67
C PHE A 90 0.95 -0.80 -5.73
N ASN A 91 2.06 -1.50 -5.98
CA ASN A 91 2.44 -2.66 -5.18
C ASN A 91 3.95 -2.71 -4.90
N SER A 92 4.31 -3.35 -3.79
CA SER A 92 5.70 -3.54 -3.40
C SER A 92 5.90 -4.92 -2.80
N LYS A 93 7.05 -5.51 -3.09
CA LYS A 93 7.55 -6.67 -2.35
C LYS A 93 8.09 -6.23 -0.99
N ILE A 94 7.73 -6.95 0.06
CA ILE A 94 8.19 -6.75 1.43
C ILE A 94 8.96 -8.00 1.86
N TYR A 95 10.07 -7.78 2.55
CA TYR A 95 10.78 -8.84 3.28
C TYR A 95 10.68 -8.53 4.78
N ALA A 96 10.13 -9.46 5.56
CA ALA A 96 9.93 -9.29 7.00
C ALA A 96 10.11 -10.59 7.77
N THR A 97 11.12 -10.61 8.65
CA THR A 97 11.44 -11.78 9.49
C THR A 97 10.73 -11.76 10.84
N ASN A 98 10.22 -10.59 11.23
CA ASN A 98 9.54 -10.35 12.49
C ASN A 98 8.46 -9.27 12.32
N GLU A 99 7.69 -9.03 13.38
CA GLU A 99 6.59 -8.06 13.38
C GLU A 99 7.06 -6.61 13.10
N GLN A 100 8.20 -6.21 13.67
CA GLN A 100 8.74 -4.86 13.50
C GLN A 100 9.19 -4.60 12.06
N ASP A 101 9.80 -5.58 11.39
CA ASP A 101 10.17 -5.49 9.98
C ASP A 101 8.93 -5.26 9.10
N LEU A 102 7.85 -6.02 9.39
CA LEU A 102 6.60 -5.93 8.65
C LEU A 102 5.96 -4.55 8.86
N HIS A 103 5.82 -4.10 10.10
CA HIS A 103 5.24 -2.79 10.41
C HIS A 103 6.01 -1.66 9.74
N SER A 104 7.35 -1.70 9.83
CA SER A 104 8.20 -0.68 9.21
C SER A 104 8.03 -0.65 7.69
N SER A 105 7.87 -1.82 7.07
CA SER A 105 7.65 -1.94 5.63
C SER A 105 6.27 -1.44 5.21
N ILE A 106 5.22 -1.72 5.99
CA ILE A 106 3.87 -1.19 5.74
C ILE A 106 3.87 0.34 5.82
N TRP A 107 4.50 0.93 6.84
CA TRP A 107 4.58 2.38 6.96
C TRP A 107 5.35 3.03 5.81
N ARG A 108 6.50 2.46 5.42
CA ARG A 108 7.25 2.92 4.25
C ARG A 108 6.43 2.84 2.96
N PHE A 109 5.61 1.80 2.82
CA PHE A 109 4.71 1.69 1.68
C PHE A 109 3.67 2.82 1.69
N ILE A 110 3.01 3.06 2.83
CA ILE A 110 2.06 4.16 2.99
C ILE A 110 2.71 5.52 2.69
N GLU A 111 3.92 5.78 3.19
CA GLU A 111 4.67 7.00 2.89
C GLU A 111 4.86 7.21 1.38
N LYS A 112 5.19 6.14 0.64
CA LYS A 112 5.26 6.19 -0.84
C LYS A 112 3.91 6.50 -1.48
N LEU A 113 2.80 5.96 -0.95
CA LEU A 113 1.46 6.31 -1.43
C LEU A 113 1.16 7.80 -1.23
N PHE A 114 1.61 8.41 -0.13
CA PHE A 114 1.46 9.85 0.07
C PHE A 114 2.34 10.69 -0.88
N LEU A 115 3.53 10.21 -1.22
CA LEU A 115 4.34 10.85 -2.28
C LEU A 115 3.62 10.80 -3.63
N LEU A 116 3.01 9.66 -3.96
CA LEU A 116 2.19 9.50 -5.16
C LEU A 116 0.92 10.37 -5.12
N ALA A 117 0.21 10.43 -3.99
CA ALA A 117 -0.94 11.31 -3.84
C ALA A 117 -0.59 12.80 -4.07
N ASN A 118 0.68 13.18 -3.91
CA ASN A 118 1.18 14.52 -4.16
C ASN A 118 2.16 14.58 -5.35
N ILE A 119 2.01 13.67 -6.33
CA ILE A 119 2.94 13.49 -7.46
C ILE A 119 3.19 14.78 -8.26
N GLU A 120 2.22 15.69 -8.32
CA GLU A 120 2.36 16.99 -9.00
C GLU A 120 3.41 17.91 -8.35
N LEU A 121 3.68 17.74 -7.05
CA LEU A 121 4.71 18.47 -6.31
C LEU A 121 6.12 17.92 -6.58
N LEU A 122 6.23 16.79 -7.27
CA LEU A 122 7.48 16.14 -7.63
C LEU A 122 7.96 16.51 -9.06
N LYS A 123 7.31 17.49 -9.70
CA LYS A 123 7.69 18.06 -11.00
C LYS A 123 8.88 19.00 -10.90
#